data_AF-A0A936Y1I9-F1
#
_entry.id   AF-A0A936Y1I9-F1
#
_cell.length_a   1.000
_cell.length_b   1.000
_cell.length_c   1.000
_cell.angle_alpha   90.00
_cell.angle_beta   90.00
_cell.angle_gamma   90.00
#
_symmetry.space_group_name_H-M   'P 1'
#
loop_
_entity.id
_entity.type
_entity.pdbx_description
1 polymer ?
#
loop_
_entity_poly.entity_id
_entity_poly.type
_entity_poly.pdbx_seq_one_letter_code
_entity_poly.pdbx_strand_id
1 'polypeptide(L)'
;MGTGDGGSGGDPANNSQNGNSLLGKMIRLNVDDFTTPPYYTIPVDNPYIGDPLIRDEIFALGLRNPWRWSFDRLTNEVWIADVGQGAWEEVNSLPFATSGGINYGWRCYEGNAPYNTAGCLPQASYVSPVFVYPHIFATGGFSVTGGYVYRGAEFPTLYGYYVCADYVSGNVWLIKPDGGGGWNSYIQGGLPGNISGFGEAENGTLYALSLGGTLYKVDTLTVVLPATLLEFTAKAFKGYNELRWKTTNEQNLAGYEIEYSFNGVDFVTAGNKLAENGTGDNHYSFQHTITGFTRLFYRLKIKDMDGRIKYSAILTVDKKTDALVKIYPMPITQDACSIISDQPVEQAVLYSMDGREVFRRKLNNVSGQINIPLPNMQNGVFILQLKLKNKYVTERIVISR
;
A
#
# COMPACT_ATOMS: atom_id res chain seq x y z
N MET A 1 -37.42 -10.39 -1.01
CA MET A 1 -37.31 -9.82 0.35
C MET A 1 -36.29 -10.64 1.14
N GLY A 2 -35.58 -10.04 2.10
CA GLY A 2 -34.69 -10.77 3.02
C GLY A 2 -35.24 -10.67 4.44
N THR A 3 -35.25 -11.77 5.19
CA THR A 3 -35.74 -11.83 6.57
C THR A 3 -34.66 -12.39 7.48
N GLY A 4 -34.46 -11.75 8.63
CA GLY A 4 -33.55 -12.26 9.66
C GLY A 4 -34.12 -13.51 10.37
N ASP A 5 -33.27 -14.21 11.10
CA ASP A 5 -33.54 -15.45 11.83
C ASP A 5 -34.39 -15.27 13.09
N GLY A 6 -34.66 -14.02 13.49
CA GLY A 6 -35.39 -13.65 14.70
C GLY A 6 -34.52 -13.07 15.82
N GLY A 7 -33.20 -12.98 15.64
CA GLY A 7 -32.27 -12.19 16.46
C GLY A 7 -31.81 -12.85 17.77
N SER A 8 -32.34 -14.01 18.13
CA SER A 8 -31.84 -14.77 19.28
C SER A 8 -30.50 -15.42 18.97
N GLY A 9 -29.54 -15.28 19.89
CA GLY A 9 -28.17 -15.76 19.67
C GLY A 9 -28.12 -17.25 19.32
N GLY A 10 -27.51 -17.55 18.16
CA GLY A 10 -27.33 -18.91 17.66
C GLY A 10 -28.61 -19.58 17.15
N ASP A 11 -29.64 -18.79 16.81
CA ASP A 11 -30.90 -19.25 16.23
C ASP A 11 -31.47 -20.50 16.92
N PRO A 12 -31.86 -20.42 18.21
CA PRO A 12 -32.25 -21.59 19.00
C PRO A 12 -33.45 -22.34 18.43
N ALA A 13 -34.37 -21.63 17.77
CA ALA A 13 -35.53 -22.20 17.08
C ALA A 13 -35.19 -22.82 15.72
N ASN A 14 -33.92 -22.73 15.29
CA ASN A 14 -33.43 -23.22 14.01
C ASN A 14 -34.21 -22.64 12.83
N ASN A 15 -34.68 -21.40 12.96
CA ASN A 15 -35.53 -20.72 11.99
C ASN A 15 -34.90 -20.72 10.59
N SER A 16 -33.60 -20.46 10.51
CA SER A 16 -32.85 -20.29 9.26
C SER A 16 -32.81 -21.57 8.43
N GLN A 17 -32.80 -22.73 9.10
CA GLN A 17 -32.84 -24.06 8.47
C GLN A 17 -34.26 -24.66 8.44
N ASN A 18 -35.21 -24.13 9.20
CA ASN A 18 -36.59 -24.60 9.23
C ASN A 18 -37.37 -24.08 8.00
N GLY A 19 -37.71 -24.97 7.08
CA GLY A 19 -38.50 -24.67 5.88
C GLY A 19 -39.94 -24.23 6.15
N ASN A 20 -40.48 -24.47 7.35
CA ASN A 20 -41.81 -23.98 7.75
C ASN A 20 -41.81 -22.54 8.29
N SER A 21 -40.62 -21.97 8.54
CA SER A 21 -40.44 -20.60 9.01
C SER A 21 -40.08 -19.67 7.86
N LEU A 22 -40.62 -18.45 7.87
CA LEU A 22 -40.21 -17.40 6.93
C LEU A 22 -39.06 -16.53 7.47
N LEU A 23 -38.44 -16.91 8.59
CA LEU A 23 -37.29 -16.23 9.19
C LEU A 23 -35.97 -16.84 8.72
N GLY A 24 -34.95 -16.01 8.52
CA GLY A 24 -33.63 -16.42 8.00
C GLY A 24 -33.69 -16.88 6.54
N LYS A 25 -34.42 -16.13 5.70
CA LYS A 25 -34.76 -16.51 4.32
C LYS A 25 -34.54 -15.36 3.34
N MET A 26 -34.33 -15.73 2.08
CA MET A 26 -34.80 -14.90 0.97
C MET A 26 -36.18 -15.38 0.55
N ILE A 27 -37.11 -14.45 0.37
CA ILE A 27 -38.50 -14.68 -0.01
C ILE A 27 -38.76 -14.06 -1.39
N ARG A 28 -39.42 -14.79 -2.28
CA ARG A 28 -39.80 -14.31 -3.62
C ARG A 28 -41.30 -14.51 -3.83
N LEU A 29 -42.01 -13.42 -4.08
CA LEU A 29 -43.45 -13.36 -4.28
C LEU A 29 -43.74 -12.66 -5.61
N ASN A 30 -44.85 -13.01 -6.25
CA ASN A 30 -45.44 -12.22 -7.32
C ASN A 30 -46.50 -11.30 -6.73
N VAL A 31 -46.29 -10.00 -6.85
CA VAL A 31 -47.15 -8.97 -6.26
C VAL A 31 -48.06 -8.31 -7.30
N ASP A 32 -48.23 -8.88 -8.50
CA ASP A 32 -49.09 -8.29 -9.53
C ASP A 32 -50.59 -8.57 -9.31
N ASP A 33 -50.94 -9.48 -8.39
CA ASP A 33 -52.33 -9.83 -8.08
C ASP A 33 -52.72 -9.39 -6.66
N PHE A 34 -53.53 -8.34 -6.60
CA PHE A 34 -54.07 -7.75 -5.37
C PHE A 34 -55.57 -8.02 -5.18
N THR A 35 -56.14 -9.00 -5.90
CA THR A 35 -57.60 -9.20 -5.90
C THR A 35 -58.10 -9.93 -4.65
N THR A 36 -57.32 -10.84 -4.08
CA THR A 36 -57.68 -11.60 -2.87
C THR A 36 -56.50 -11.75 -1.91
N PRO A 37 -56.73 -11.69 -0.58
CA PRO A 37 -55.71 -12.04 0.41
C PRO A 37 -55.08 -13.42 0.12
N PRO A 38 -53.76 -13.59 0.25
CA PRO A 38 -52.82 -12.66 0.91
C PRO A 38 -52.26 -11.53 0.01
N TYR A 39 -52.91 -11.23 -1.12
CA TYR A 39 -52.56 -10.17 -2.08
C TYR A 39 -51.17 -10.34 -2.72
N TYR A 40 -50.79 -11.60 -2.90
CA TYR A 40 -49.67 -12.03 -3.72
C TYR A 40 -49.94 -13.45 -4.22
N THR A 41 -49.21 -13.84 -5.25
CA THR A 41 -49.13 -15.23 -5.72
C THR A 41 -47.69 -15.73 -5.61
N ILE A 42 -47.50 -17.05 -5.69
CA ILE A 42 -46.17 -17.66 -5.74
C ILE A 42 -45.73 -17.69 -7.21
N PRO A 43 -44.54 -17.15 -7.55
CA PRO A 43 -43.96 -17.34 -8.88
C PRO A 43 -43.85 -18.83 -9.20
N VAL A 44 -44.29 -19.24 -10.40
CA VAL A 44 -44.33 -20.66 -10.80
C VAL A 44 -42.95 -21.33 -10.92
N ASP A 45 -41.90 -20.52 -10.91
CA ASP A 45 -40.50 -20.90 -10.95
C ASP A 45 -39.81 -20.74 -9.57
N ASN A 46 -40.57 -20.58 -8.49
CA ASN A 46 -40.00 -20.69 -7.15
C ASN A 46 -39.45 -22.10 -6.91
N PRO A 47 -38.33 -22.22 -6.19
CA PRO A 47 -37.56 -23.47 -6.12
C PRO A 47 -38.21 -24.58 -5.29
N TYR A 48 -39.18 -24.24 -4.43
CA TYR A 48 -39.77 -25.18 -3.46
C TYR A 48 -41.28 -25.39 -3.64
N ILE A 49 -41.83 -25.08 -4.81
CA ILE A 49 -43.28 -25.22 -5.04
C ILE A 49 -43.74 -26.65 -4.79
N GLY A 50 -44.69 -26.79 -3.87
CA GLY A 50 -45.29 -28.07 -3.52
C GLY A 50 -44.39 -28.97 -2.67
N ASP A 51 -43.26 -28.46 -2.17
CA ASP A 51 -42.44 -29.17 -1.20
C ASP A 51 -43.21 -29.25 0.15
N PRO A 52 -43.43 -30.45 0.72
CA PRO A 52 -44.19 -30.58 1.97
C PRO A 52 -43.44 -30.09 3.21
N LEU A 53 -42.14 -29.80 3.11
CA LEU A 53 -41.26 -29.41 4.22
C LEU A 53 -40.81 -27.94 4.14
N ILE A 54 -40.91 -27.32 2.95
CA ILE A 54 -40.43 -25.97 2.69
C ILE A 54 -41.55 -25.15 2.09
N ARG A 55 -41.81 -24.00 2.70
CA ARG A 55 -42.84 -23.06 2.25
C ARG A 55 -42.56 -22.53 0.84
N ASP A 56 -43.61 -22.50 0.03
CA ASP A 56 -43.59 -22.05 -1.37
C ASP A 56 -43.07 -20.61 -1.56
N GLU A 57 -43.19 -19.74 -0.54
CA GLU A 57 -42.67 -18.36 -0.56
C GLU A 57 -41.13 -18.29 -0.55
N ILE A 58 -40.47 -19.34 -0.05
CA ILE A 58 -39.03 -19.35 0.16
C ILE A 58 -38.30 -19.44 -1.17
N PHE A 59 -37.30 -18.60 -1.34
CA PHE A 59 -36.38 -18.62 -2.47
C PHE A 59 -35.02 -19.19 -2.07
N ALA A 60 -34.49 -18.80 -0.90
CA ALA A 60 -33.25 -19.34 -0.35
C ALA A 60 -33.30 -19.43 1.18
N LEU A 61 -32.51 -20.36 1.73
CA LEU A 61 -32.44 -20.72 3.15
C LEU A 61 -31.13 -20.24 3.79
N GLY A 62 -31.08 -20.29 5.12
CA GLY A 62 -29.82 -20.30 5.87
C GLY A 62 -29.12 -18.95 5.98
N LEU A 63 -29.88 -17.85 6.07
CA LEU A 63 -29.34 -16.51 6.33
C LEU A 63 -29.60 -16.13 7.79
N ARG A 64 -28.74 -15.29 8.35
CA ARG A 64 -28.91 -14.79 9.73
C ARG A 64 -29.70 -13.49 9.77
N ASN A 65 -29.20 -12.46 9.12
CA ASN A 65 -29.74 -11.12 9.05
C ASN A 65 -29.27 -10.46 7.74
N PRO A 66 -29.91 -10.79 6.60
CA PRO A 66 -29.60 -10.21 5.29
C PRO A 66 -30.04 -8.74 5.22
N TRP A 67 -29.33 -7.88 5.95
CA TRP A 67 -29.70 -6.50 6.29
C TRP A 67 -29.93 -5.65 5.04
N ARG A 68 -29.00 -5.75 4.07
CA ARG A 68 -29.17 -5.19 2.74
C ARG A 68 -28.73 -6.19 1.70
N TRP A 69 -29.38 -6.12 0.57
CA TRP A 69 -29.07 -6.88 -0.61
C TRP A 69 -29.46 -6.06 -1.84
N SER A 70 -28.85 -6.35 -2.97
CA SER A 70 -29.05 -5.63 -4.22
C SER A 70 -28.87 -6.55 -5.42
N PHE A 71 -29.38 -6.10 -6.56
CA PHE A 71 -29.05 -6.68 -7.85
C PHE A 71 -27.99 -5.83 -8.53
N ASP A 72 -27.02 -6.48 -9.13
CA ASP A 72 -26.22 -5.84 -10.16
C ASP A 72 -27.09 -5.59 -11.40
N ARG A 73 -27.29 -4.32 -11.76
CA ARG A 73 -28.14 -3.90 -12.87
C ARG A 73 -27.69 -4.44 -14.24
N LEU A 74 -26.42 -4.82 -14.37
CA LEU A 74 -25.86 -5.32 -15.63
C LEU A 74 -25.92 -6.85 -15.72
N THR A 75 -25.46 -7.54 -14.68
CA THR A 75 -25.27 -9.00 -14.71
C THR A 75 -26.45 -9.77 -14.12
N ASN A 76 -27.34 -9.08 -13.40
CA ASN A 76 -28.41 -9.68 -12.61
C ASN A 76 -27.90 -10.64 -11.52
N GLU A 77 -26.69 -10.41 -11.02
CA GLU A 77 -26.17 -11.06 -9.82
C GLU A 77 -26.84 -10.49 -8.57
N VAL A 78 -27.20 -11.37 -7.64
CA VAL A 78 -27.73 -10.99 -6.32
C VAL A 78 -26.57 -10.89 -5.36
N TRP A 79 -26.46 -9.75 -4.69
CA TRP A 79 -25.50 -9.51 -3.63
C TRP A 79 -26.23 -9.37 -2.31
N ILE A 80 -25.82 -10.13 -1.29
CA ILE A 80 -26.47 -10.17 0.02
C ILE A 80 -25.41 -9.91 1.08
N ALA A 81 -25.58 -8.85 1.86
CA ALA A 81 -24.78 -8.62 3.05
C ALA A 81 -25.53 -9.19 4.24
N ASP A 82 -24.97 -10.23 4.84
CA ASP A 82 -25.57 -10.97 5.93
C ASP A 82 -24.79 -10.69 7.23
N VAL A 83 -25.49 -10.09 8.21
CA VAL A 83 -24.86 -9.65 9.46
C VAL A 83 -24.60 -10.83 10.37
N GLY A 84 -23.36 -10.92 10.85
CA GLY A 84 -22.84 -11.96 11.73
C GLY A 84 -23.43 -12.01 13.14
N GLN A 85 -23.26 -13.14 13.82
CA GLN A 85 -23.69 -13.32 15.21
C GLN A 85 -22.74 -12.69 16.21
N GLY A 86 -21.43 -12.85 16.01
CA GLY A 86 -20.42 -12.36 16.93
C GLY A 86 -18.96 -12.55 16.50
N ALA A 87 -18.68 -13.33 15.45
CA ALA A 87 -17.31 -13.59 15.00
C ALA A 87 -17.03 -13.12 13.57
N TRP A 88 -17.99 -13.25 12.66
CA TRP A 88 -17.78 -13.00 11.23
C TRP A 88 -18.96 -12.30 10.58
N GLU A 89 -18.65 -11.25 9.85
CA GLU A 89 -19.57 -10.63 8.89
C GLU A 89 -19.33 -11.22 7.50
N GLU A 90 -20.36 -11.30 6.66
CA GLU A 90 -20.25 -11.92 5.34
C GLU A 90 -21.03 -11.22 4.22
N VAL A 91 -20.52 -11.42 3.00
CA VAL A 91 -21.20 -11.05 1.76
C VAL A 91 -21.29 -12.30 0.90
N ASN A 92 -22.51 -12.57 0.43
CA ASN A 92 -22.84 -13.65 -0.47
C ASN A 92 -23.16 -13.08 -1.87
N SER A 93 -22.74 -13.78 -2.92
CA SER A 93 -23.09 -13.40 -4.29
C SER A 93 -23.24 -14.60 -5.22
N LEU A 94 -24.33 -14.59 -5.99
CA LEU A 94 -24.61 -15.57 -7.04
C LEU A 94 -25.45 -14.92 -8.17
N PRO A 95 -25.32 -15.38 -9.42
CA PRO A 95 -26.28 -15.07 -10.48
C PRO A 95 -27.71 -15.38 -10.03
N PHE A 96 -28.68 -14.49 -10.31
CA PHE A 96 -30.07 -14.71 -9.90
C PHE A 96 -30.64 -16.05 -10.37
N ALA A 97 -30.28 -16.47 -11.59
CA ALA A 97 -30.72 -17.73 -12.16
C ALA A 97 -30.29 -18.98 -11.36
N THR A 98 -29.27 -18.86 -10.52
CA THR A 98 -28.71 -19.95 -9.71
C THR A 98 -28.76 -19.67 -8.21
N SER A 99 -29.45 -18.61 -7.77
CA SER A 99 -29.54 -18.24 -6.36
C SER A 99 -30.82 -18.72 -5.67
N GLY A 100 -31.71 -19.41 -6.40
CA GLY A 100 -32.89 -20.08 -5.84
C GLY A 100 -32.58 -21.52 -5.46
N GLY A 101 -33.22 -22.02 -4.39
CA GLY A 101 -33.11 -23.42 -3.97
C GLY A 101 -31.84 -23.73 -3.18
N ILE A 102 -31.12 -22.70 -2.74
CA ILE A 102 -29.84 -22.82 -2.05
C ILE A 102 -29.96 -22.57 -0.54
N ASN A 103 -28.91 -22.92 0.18
CA ASN A 103 -28.79 -22.75 1.62
C ASN A 103 -27.44 -22.09 1.95
N TYR A 104 -27.47 -20.90 2.54
CA TYR A 104 -26.27 -20.13 2.92
C TYR A 104 -25.63 -20.60 4.24
N GLY A 105 -26.30 -21.52 4.95
CA GLY A 105 -25.67 -22.32 6.00
C GLY A 105 -25.79 -21.79 7.43
N TRP A 106 -26.29 -20.58 7.68
CA TRP A 106 -26.61 -20.17 9.06
C TRP A 106 -27.74 -21.04 9.63
N ARG A 107 -27.66 -21.64 10.83
CA ARG A 107 -26.69 -21.45 11.93
C ARG A 107 -25.50 -22.42 11.99
N CYS A 108 -25.32 -23.25 10.97
CA CYS A 108 -24.24 -24.22 10.90
C CYS A 108 -22.88 -23.55 10.77
N TYR A 109 -22.80 -22.48 9.98
CA TYR A 109 -21.60 -21.69 9.72
C TYR A 109 -21.87 -20.20 9.91
N GLU A 110 -20.87 -19.49 10.42
CA GLU A 110 -20.83 -18.02 10.50
C GLU A 110 -19.62 -17.56 9.67
N GLY A 111 -19.86 -16.92 8.52
CA GLY A 111 -18.82 -16.81 7.51
C GLY A 111 -18.39 -18.20 7.02
N ASN A 112 -17.08 -18.44 6.97
CA ASN A 112 -16.52 -19.76 6.63
C ASN A 112 -16.25 -20.63 7.86
N ALA A 113 -16.54 -20.15 9.07
CA ALA A 113 -16.23 -20.85 10.32
C ALA A 113 -17.43 -21.68 10.82
N PRO A 114 -17.22 -22.92 11.31
CA PRO A 114 -18.27 -23.66 12.00
C PRO A 114 -18.80 -22.88 13.22
N TYR A 115 -20.12 -22.82 13.36
CA TYR A 115 -20.80 -22.19 14.51
C TYR A 115 -21.53 -23.24 15.37
N ASN A 116 -22.66 -23.76 14.88
CA ASN A 116 -23.39 -24.86 15.51
C ASN A 116 -23.75 -25.92 14.47
N THR A 117 -22.87 -26.89 14.30
CA THR A 117 -23.00 -27.94 13.28
C THR A 117 -23.91 -29.11 13.70
N ALA A 118 -24.54 -29.03 14.87
CA ALA A 118 -25.43 -30.10 15.33
C ALA A 118 -26.68 -30.19 14.44
N GLY A 119 -26.86 -31.34 13.78
CA GLY A 119 -27.98 -31.58 12.86
C GLY A 119 -27.80 -30.94 11.48
N CYS A 120 -26.61 -30.45 11.15
CA CYS A 120 -26.30 -29.85 9.86
C CYS A 120 -25.94 -30.89 8.81
N LEU A 121 -26.22 -30.55 7.54
CA LEU A 121 -25.76 -31.27 6.37
C LEU A 121 -24.22 -31.16 6.25
N PRO A 122 -23.58 -31.99 5.40
CA PRO A 122 -22.18 -31.79 5.06
C PRO A 122 -21.90 -30.38 4.54
N GLN A 123 -20.71 -29.83 4.82
CA GLN A 123 -20.35 -28.45 4.44
C GLN A 123 -20.60 -28.13 2.95
N ALA A 124 -20.35 -29.10 2.06
CA ALA A 124 -20.54 -28.94 0.62
C ALA A 124 -22.01 -28.77 0.18
N SER A 125 -22.98 -28.96 1.09
CA SER A 125 -24.39 -28.68 0.85
C SER A 125 -24.76 -27.21 1.07
N TYR A 126 -23.81 -26.38 1.54
CA TYR A 126 -24.00 -24.95 1.78
C TYR A 126 -23.22 -24.12 0.77
N VAL A 127 -23.75 -22.93 0.48
CA VAL A 127 -23.07 -21.92 -0.35
C VAL A 127 -22.16 -21.10 0.55
N SER A 128 -20.85 -21.11 0.28
CA SER A 128 -19.89 -20.28 0.99
C SER A 128 -20.00 -18.81 0.55
N PRO A 129 -19.76 -17.86 1.49
CA PRO A 129 -19.72 -16.45 1.16
C PRO A 129 -18.54 -16.10 0.25
N VAL A 130 -18.74 -15.06 -0.57
CA VAL A 130 -17.72 -14.55 -1.50
C VAL A 130 -16.71 -13.64 -0.80
N PHE A 131 -17.09 -13.09 0.34
CA PHE A 131 -16.25 -12.25 1.18
C PHE A 131 -16.67 -12.37 2.64
N VAL A 132 -15.69 -12.46 3.55
CA VAL A 132 -15.89 -12.47 5.00
C VAL A 132 -14.86 -11.59 5.67
N TYR A 133 -15.22 -11.01 6.81
CA TYR A 133 -14.27 -10.29 7.65
C TYR A 133 -14.56 -10.49 9.14
N PRO A 134 -13.52 -10.46 10.00
CA PRO A 134 -13.67 -10.77 11.41
C PRO A 134 -14.24 -9.60 12.21
N HIS A 135 -14.77 -9.90 13.40
CA HIS A 135 -15.19 -8.93 14.42
C HIS A 135 -14.00 -8.23 15.09
N ILE A 136 -13.26 -7.45 14.30
CA ILE A 136 -12.04 -6.73 14.71
C ILE A 136 -12.06 -5.35 14.05
N PHE A 137 -11.87 -4.29 14.85
CA PHE A 137 -11.95 -2.92 14.35
C PHE A 137 -10.88 -2.59 13.27
N ALA A 138 -9.64 -3.03 13.48
CA ALA A 138 -8.51 -2.64 12.62
C ALA A 138 -8.53 -3.27 11.22
N THR A 139 -9.10 -4.47 11.08
CA THR A 139 -9.02 -5.27 9.84
C THR A 139 -10.37 -5.84 9.39
N GLY A 140 -11.45 -5.48 10.08
CA GLY A 140 -12.80 -6.00 9.84
C GLY A 140 -13.87 -5.01 10.34
N GLY A 141 -14.81 -5.48 11.15
CA GLY A 141 -15.95 -4.68 11.59
C GLY A 141 -16.97 -5.52 12.34
N PHE A 142 -18.15 -4.98 12.62
CA PHE A 142 -19.12 -5.65 13.51
C PHE A 142 -20.56 -5.63 13.01
N SER A 143 -20.79 -5.07 11.82
CA SER A 143 -22.10 -5.03 11.19
C SER A 143 -21.97 -4.62 9.72
N VAL A 144 -21.99 -5.62 8.82
CA VAL A 144 -21.98 -5.35 7.38
C VAL A 144 -23.26 -4.63 6.96
N THR A 145 -23.11 -3.50 6.30
CA THR A 145 -24.24 -2.70 5.81
C THR A 145 -24.71 -3.16 4.43
N GLY A 146 -23.83 -3.78 3.64
CA GLY A 146 -24.06 -4.07 2.22
C GLY A 146 -23.95 -2.85 1.31
N GLY A 147 -24.28 -3.01 0.04
CA GLY A 147 -24.23 -1.93 -0.95
C GLY A 147 -24.57 -2.39 -2.36
N TYR A 148 -23.85 -1.91 -3.38
CA TYR A 148 -24.16 -2.13 -4.80
C TYR A 148 -22.89 -2.31 -5.64
N VAL A 149 -23.04 -2.97 -6.79
CA VAL A 149 -21.99 -3.01 -7.82
C VAL A 149 -21.98 -1.68 -8.57
N TYR A 150 -20.85 -0.97 -8.54
CA TYR A 150 -20.74 0.32 -9.22
C TYR A 150 -20.78 0.15 -10.75
N ARG A 151 -21.78 0.76 -11.38
CA ARG A 151 -21.99 0.76 -12.85
C ARG A 151 -21.97 2.15 -13.48
N GLY A 152 -21.51 3.17 -12.74
CA GLY A 152 -21.38 4.54 -13.23
C GLY A 152 -20.20 4.76 -14.18
N ALA A 153 -20.30 5.78 -15.03
CA ALA A 153 -19.22 6.16 -15.95
C ALA A 153 -18.22 7.17 -15.34
N GLU A 154 -18.59 7.83 -14.24
CA GLU A 154 -17.80 8.91 -13.64
C GLU A 154 -16.51 8.41 -13.00
N PHE A 155 -16.54 7.21 -12.42
CA PHE A 155 -15.38 6.56 -11.79
C PHE A 155 -15.09 5.20 -12.42
N PRO A 156 -14.45 5.16 -13.61
CA PRO A 156 -14.24 3.92 -14.36
C PRO A 156 -13.46 2.84 -13.59
N THR A 157 -12.60 3.23 -12.64
CA THR A 157 -11.82 2.30 -11.82
C THR A 157 -12.64 1.58 -10.75
N LEU A 158 -13.83 2.09 -10.39
CA LEU A 158 -14.80 1.37 -9.56
C LEU A 158 -15.70 0.44 -10.35
N TYR A 159 -15.71 0.55 -11.69
CA TYR A 159 -16.66 -0.19 -12.52
C TYR A 159 -16.57 -1.70 -12.28
N GLY A 160 -17.71 -2.29 -11.89
CA GLY A 160 -17.83 -3.72 -11.60
C GLY A 160 -17.39 -4.16 -10.20
N TYR A 161 -16.95 -3.25 -9.33
CA TYR A 161 -16.77 -3.56 -7.90
C TYR A 161 -18.09 -3.43 -7.15
N TYR A 162 -18.42 -4.45 -6.37
CA TYR A 162 -19.38 -4.33 -5.27
C TYR A 162 -18.75 -3.51 -4.14
N VAL A 163 -19.40 -2.40 -3.81
CA VAL A 163 -18.98 -1.51 -2.72
C VAL A 163 -19.88 -1.76 -1.53
N CYS A 164 -19.30 -2.12 -0.38
CA CYS A 164 -20.01 -2.24 0.89
C CYS A 164 -19.24 -1.58 2.02
N ALA A 165 -19.92 -1.34 3.14
CA ALA A 165 -19.30 -0.76 4.34
C ALA A 165 -19.70 -1.53 5.60
N ASP A 166 -18.88 -1.41 6.64
CA ASP A 166 -19.24 -1.78 7.99
C ASP A 166 -19.80 -0.56 8.73
N TYR A 167 -20.92 -0.76 9.41
CA TYR A 167 -21.58 0.31 10.16
C TYR A 167 -20.70 0.80 11.33
N VAL A 168 -20.05 -0.11 12.05
CA VAL A 168 -19.35 0.18 13.31
C VAL A 168 -17.92 0.66 13.09
N SER A 169 -17.12 -0.08 12.31
CA SER A 169 -15.73 0.30 12.04
C SER A 169 -15.61 1.42 11.01
N GLY A 170 -16.61 1.57 10.15
CA GLY A 170 -16.57 2.49 9.01
C GLY A 170 -15.66 2.02 7.88
N ASN A 171 -15.13 0.79 7.95
CA ASN A 171 -14.37 0.20 6.86
C ASN A 171 -15.26 0.03 5.63
N VAL A 172 -14.70 0.30 4.45
CA VAL A 172 -15.38 0.13 3.16
C VAL A 172 -14.60 -0.89 2.36
N TRP A 173 -15.28 -1.78 1.66
CA TRP A 173 -14.65 -2.77 0.81
C TRP A 173 -15.12 -2.65 -0.64
N LEU A 174 -14.17 -2.91 -1.54
CA LEU A 174 -14.37 -3.13 -2.96
C LEU A 174 -14.17 -4.60 -3.25
N ILE A 175 -15.21 -5.28 -3.72
CA ILE A 175 -15.21 -6.72 -3.96
C ILE A 175 -15.53 -6.99 -5.43
N LYS A 176 -14.74 -7.81 -6.11
CA LYS A 176 -15.03 -8.23 -7.49
C LYS A 176 -14.49 -9.64 -7.78
N PRO A 177 -15.03 -10.35 -8.78
CA PRO A 177 -14.45 -11.60 -9.24
C PRO A 177 -13.01 -11.39 -9.72
N ASP A 178 -12.14 -12.37 -9.46
CA ASP A 178 -10.74 -12.36 -9.95
C ASP A 178 -10.58 -12.90 -11.38
N GLY A 179 -11.66 -13.47 -11.95
CA GLY A 179 -11.68 -14.09 -13.28
C GLY A 179 -11.19 -15.55 -13.31
N GLY A 180 -10.69 -16.08 -12.19
CA GLY A 180 -10.25 -17.48 -12.00
C GLY A 180 -11.20 -18.32 -11.13
N GLY A 181 -12.37 -17.78 -10.79
CA GLY A 181 -13.35 -18.42 -9.90
C GLY A 181 -13.22 -18.01 -8.42
N GLY A 182 -12.32 -17.08 -8.11
CA GLY A 182 -12.18 -16.46 -6.79
C GLY A 182 -12.61 -14.99 -6.78
N TRP A 183 -12.28 -14.30 -5.69
CA TRP A 183 -12.68 -12.93 -5.43
C TRP A 183 -11.50 -12.10 -4.95
N ASN A 184 -11.40 -10.87 -5.46
CA ASN A 184 -10.51 -9.85 -4.95
C ASN A 184 -11.31 -8.90 -4.05
N SER A 185 -10.74 -8.58 -2.88
CA SER A 185 -11.28 -7.59 -1.95
C SER A 185 -10.22 -6.54 -1.59
N TYR A 186 -10.59 -5.27 -1.60
CA TYR A 186 -9.72 -4.16 -1.20
C TYR A 186 -10.43 -3.27 -0.19
N ILE A 187 -9.72 -2.79 0.82
CA ILE A 187 -10.24 -1.73 1.69
C ILE A 187 -10.16 -0.40 0.92
N GLN A 188 -11.25 0.34 0.94
CA GLN A 188 -11.36 1.71 0.47
C GLN A 188 -11.49 2.66 1.67
N GLY A 189 -10.78 3.79 1.62
CA GLY A 189 -11.01 4.89 2.55
C GLY A 189 -11.99 5.92 1.99
N GLY A 190 -12.33 6.93 2.81
CA GLY A 190 -13.01 8.13 2.32
C GLY A 190 -14.51 8.21 2.57
N LEU A 191 -15.17 7.14 3.02
CA LEU A 191 -16.52 7.27 3.60
C LEU A 191 -16.43 7.47 5.12
N PRO A 192 -17.25 8.35 5.70
CA PRO A 192 -17.35 8.47 7.14
C PRO A 192 -18.09 7.24 7.69
N GLY A 193 -17.66 6.73 8.85
CA GLY A 193 -18.34 5.60 9.51
C GLY A 193 -19.82 5.87 9.82
N ASN A 194 -20.53 4.83 10.30
CA ASN A 194 -22.00 4.83 10.48
C ASN A 194 -22.80 4.88 9.17
N ILE A 195 -22.25 4.32 8.08
CA ILE A 195 -23.02 4.11 6.84
C ILE A 195 -24.10 3.07 7.12
N SER A 196 -25.35 3.40 6.82
CA SER A 196 -26.55 2.57 7.10
C SER A 196 -27.26 2.08 5.83
N GLY A 197 -26.83 2.56 4.67
CA GLY A 197 -27.31 2.11 3.38
C GLY A 197 -26.57 2.76 2.23
N PHE A 198 -26.89 2.28 1.03
CA PHE A 198 -26.42 2.83 -0.24
C PHE A 198 -27.59 3.00 -1.20
N GLY A 199 -27.39 3.78 -2.26
CA GLY A 199 -28.33 3.91 -3.36
C GLY A 199 -27.63 4.35 -4.64
N GLU A 200 -28.17 3.93 -5.77
CA GLU A 200 -27.64 4.23 -7.09
C GLU A 200 -28.57 5.15 -7.87
N ALA A 201 -28.03 6.22 -8.45
CA ALA A 201 -28.74 7.04 -9.42
C ALA A 201 -28.94 6.30 -10.76
N GLU A 202 -29.78 6.84 -11.64
CA GLU A 202 -30.05 6.27 -12.97
C GLU A 202 -28.80 6.14 -13.84
N ASN A 203 -27.86 7.09 -13.68
CA ASN A 203 -26.57 7.10 -14.40
C ASN A 203 -25.51 6.17 -13.79
N GLY A 204 -25.86 5.38 -12.76
CA GLY A 204 -24.94 4.48 -12.06
C GLY A 204 -24.02 5.15 -11.04
N THR A 205 -24.16 6.46 -10.78
CA THR A 205 -23.48 7.10 -9.66
C THR A 205 -23.97 6.50 -8.34
N LEU A 206 -23.04 6.07 -7.50
CA LEU A 206 -23.34 5.45 -6.21
C LEU A 206 -23.28 6.49 -5.08
N TYR A 207 -24.19 6.35 -4.13
CA TYR A 207 -24.26 7.17 -2.93
C TYR A 207 -24.34 6.28 -1.68
N ALA A 208 -23.69 6.72 -0.61
CA ALA A 208 -23.76 6.12 0.72
C ALA A 208 -24.56 7.03 1.66
N LEU A 209 -25.40 6.44 2.52
CA LEU A 209 -26.26 7.14 3.47
C LEU A 209 -25.79 6.85 4.89
N SER A 210 -25.39 7.87 5.66
CA SER A 210 -25.16 7.69 7.10
C SER A 210 -26.47 7.60 7.86
N LEU A 211 -26.44 6.96 9.03
CA LEU A 211 -27.60 6.91 9.92
C LEU A 211 -28.11 8.30 10.33
N GLY A 212 -27.21 9.30 10.35
CA GLY A 212 -27.56 10.71 10.60
C GLY A 212 -28.28 11.41 9.45
N GLY A 213 -28.53 10.73 8.33
CA GLY A 213 -29.25 11.27 7.17
C GLY A 213 -28.39 12.03 6.16
N THR A 214 -27.06 12.00 6.31
CA THR A 214 -26.16 12.62 5.32
C THR A 214 -25.94 11.66 4.15
N LEU A 215 -26.09 12.18 2.93
CA LEU A 215 -25.82 11.47 1.71
C LEU A 215 -24.42 11.82 1.19
N TYR A 216 -23.57 10.81 1.02
CA TYR A 216 -22.22 10.92 0.48
C TYR A 216 -22.20 10.34 -0.92
N LYS A 217 -21.56 11.02 -1.86
CA LYS A 217 -21.26 10.42 -3.15
C LYS A 217 -20.09 9.46 -2.99
N VAL A 218 -20.23 8.24 -3.47
CA VAL A 218 -19.13 7.27 -3.50
C VAL A 218 -18.25 7.58 -4.69
N ASP A 219 -17.01 7.93 -4.39
CA ASP A 219 -15.92 8.14 -5.34
C ASP A 219 -14.89 7.02 -5.14
N THR A 220 -14.04 6.83 -6.13
CA THR A 220 -12.72 6.27 -5.92
C THR A 220 -11.92 7.23 -5.04
N LEU A 221 -11.27 6.74 -3.99
CA LEU A 221 -9.96 7.33 -3.73
C LEU A 221 -9.18 7.01 -4.99
N THR A 222 -8.64 8.04 -5.66
CA THR A 222 -7.68 7.83 -6.73
C THR A 222 -6.74 6.74 -6.26
N VAL A 223 -6.80 5.57 -6.91
CA VAL A 223 -5.70 4.61 -6.83
C VAL A 223 -4.58 5.34 -7.55
N VAL A 224 -3.95 6.27 -6.84
CA VAL A 224 -2.67 6.78 -7.27
C VAL A 224 -1.79 5.58 -7.31
N LEU A 225 -1.17 5.37 -8.47
CA LEU A 225 -0.05 4.46 -8.55
C LEU A 225 0.82 4.69 -7.31
N PRO A 226 1.28 3.63 -6.62
CA PRO A 226 2.22 3.80 -5.51
C PRO A 226 3.32 4.73 -6.01
N ALA A 227 3.59 5.82 -5.26
CA ALA A 227 4.30 6.99 -5.79
C ALA A 227 5.40 6.59 -6.75
N THR A 228 5.39 7.21 -7.93
CA THR A 228 6.42 6.88 -8.91
C THR A 228 7.70 7.52 -8.42
N LEU A 229 8.62 6.68 -7.92
CA LEU A 229 9.97 7.09 -7.60
C LEU A 229 10.64 7.51 -8.91
N LEU A 230 10.72 8.81 -9.14
CA LEU A 230 11.30 9.40 -10.34
C LEU A 230 12.82 9.30 -10.30
N GLU A 231 13.39 9.55 -9.14
CA GLU A 231 14.83 9.57 -8.93
C GLU A 231 15.17 9.10 -7.52
N PHE A 232 16.24 8.32 -7.39
CA PHE A 232 16.89 8.04 -6.13
C PHE A 232 18.39 8.05 -6.35
N THR A 233 19.10 8.92 -5.62
CA THR A 233 20.55 9.07 -5.70
C THR A 233 21.16 9.11 -4.32
N ALA A 234 22.43 8.68 -4.24
CA ALA A 234 23.22 8.73 -3.03
C ALA A 234 24.64 9.18 -3.37
N LYS A 235 25.19 10.13 -2.61
CA LYS A 235 26.54 10.68 -2.80
C LYS A 235 27.30 10.71 -1.47
N ALA A 236 28.56 10.30 -1.50
CA ALA A 236 29.43 10.38 -0.34
C ALA A 236 30.01 11.79 -0.15
N PHE A 237 29.92 12.29 1.07
CA PHE A 237 30.56 13.53 1.54
C PHE A 237 31.49 13.23 2.73
N LYS A 238 32.26 14.24 3.14
CA LYS A 238 33.15 14.10 4.29
C LYS A 238 32.32 14.00 5.57
N GLY A 239 32.25 12.79 6.12
CA GLY A 239 31.58 12.49 7.40
C GLY A 239 30.13 12.04 7.29
N TYR A 240 29.49 12.12 6.12
CA TYR A 240 28.13 11.65 5.90
C TYR A 240 27.90 11.27 4.43
N ASN A 241 26.88 10.47 4.18
CA ASN A 241 26.36 10.24 2.83
C ASN A 241 25.02 10.97 2.69
N GLU A 242 24.85 11.69 1.59
CA GLU A 242 23.60 12.36 1.27
C GLU A 242 22.79 11.49 0.32
N LEU A 243 21.55 11.20 0.70
CA LEU A 243 20.55 10.55 -0.12
C LEU A 243 19.51 11.57 -0.54
N ARG A 244 19.13 11.54 -1.82
CA ARG A 244 18.08 12.39 -2.38
C ARG A 244 17.15 11.54 -3.21
N TRP A 245 15.85 11.78 -3.08
CA TRP A 245 14.87 11.16 -3.95
C TRP A 245 13.78 12.14 -4.35
N LYS A 246 13.19 11.83 -5.51
CA LYS A 246 12.04 12.54 -6.05
C LYS A 246 10.94 11.55 -6.31
N THR A 247 9.74 11.95 -5.95
CA THR A 247 8.51 11.21 -6.19
C THR A 247 7.50 12.13 -6.81
N THR A 248 6.52 11.56 -7.48
CA THR A 248 5.36 12.29 -7.97
C THR A 248 4.11 11.49 -7.68
N ASN A 249 2.97 12.20 -7.59
CA ASN A 249 1.68 11.62 -7.26
C ASN A 249 1.71 10.81 -5.95
N GLU A 250 2.26 11.39 -4.89
CA GLU A 250 2.20 10.75 -3.57
C GLU A 250 0.79 10.90 -3.00
N GLN A 251 0.08 9.81 -2.77
CA GLN A 251 -1.04 9.80 -1.85
C GLN A 251 -1.09 8.45 -1.11
N ASN A 252 -1.62 8.48 0.11
CA ASN A 252 -1.71 7.33 1.00
C ASN A 252 -0.35 6.68 1.32
N LEU A 253 0.73 7.45 1.27
CA LEU A 253 2.06 7.02 1.71
C LEU A 253 2.29 7.40 3.17
N ALA A 254 2.65 6.42 3.99
CA ALA A 254 3.10 6.66 5.36
C ALA A 254 4.49 7.30 5.37
N GLY A 255 5.37 6.83 4.48
CA GLY A 255 6.70 7.42 4.31
C GLY A 255 7.75 6.45 3.81
N TYR A 256 8.99 6.86 4.00
CA TYR A 256 10.20 6.22 3.54
C TYR A 256 11.05 5.80 4.73
N GLU A 257 11.35 4.51 4.80
CA GLU A 257 12.40 3.99 5.67
C GLU A 257 13.68 3.85 4.83
N ILE A 258 14.70 4.62 5.17
CA ILE A 258 15.99 4.61 4.51
C ILE A 258 16.79 3.47 5.12
N GLU A 259 17.16 2.48 4.31
CA GLU A 259 17.94 1.34 4.75
C GLU A 259 19.33 1.35 4.11
N TYR A 260 20.32 0.86 4.85
CA TYR A 260 21.68 0.69 4.38
C TYR A 260 22.23 -0.71 4.70
N SER A 261 23.24 -1.14 3.95
CA SER A 261 23.89 -2.44 4.11
C SER A 261 25.38 -2.35 3.77
N PHE A 262 26.19 -3.18 4.43
CA PHE A 262 27.61 -3.36 4.11
C PHE A 262 27.86 -4.43 3.05
N ASN A 263 26.93 -5.38 2.87
CA ASN A 263 27.06 -6.50 1.95
C ASN A 263 26.01 -6.52 0.83
N GLY A 264 25.03 -5.62 0.88
CA GLY A 264 23.94 -5.53 -0.10
C GLY A 264 22.83 -6.56 0.10
N VAL A 265 22.86 -7.30 1.20
CA VAL A 265 21.88 -8.35 1.55
C VAL A 265 21.21 -8.02 2.88
N ASP A 266 22.02 -7.76 3.91
CA ASP A 266 21.54 -7.47 5.27
C ASP A 266 21.36 -5.97 5.43
N PHE A 267 20.11 -5.53 5.30
CA PHE A 267 19.75 -4.12 5.40
C PHE A 267 19.29 -3.76 6.81
N VAL A 268 19.77 -2.62 7.31
CA VAL A 268 19.39 -2.02 8.58
C VAL A 268 18.93 -0.57 8.36
N THR A 269 18.04 -0.10 9.21
CA THR A 269 17.46 1.25 9.11
C THR A 269 18.49 2.33 9.45
N ALA A 270 18.72 3.26 8.52
CA ALA A 270 19.47 4.50 8.77
C ALA A 270 18.58 5.60 9.35
N GLY A 271 17.29 5.62 8.97
CA GLY A 271 16.32 6.61 9.46
C GLY A 271 15.00 6.56 8.69
N ASN A 272 14.06 7.42 9.07
CA ASN A 272 12.74 7.51 8.47
C ASN A 272 12.43 8.94 8.00
N LYS A 273 11.64 9.07 6.94
CA LYS A 273 11.04 10.31 6.48
C LYS A 273 9.57 10.10 6.17
N LEU A 274 8.70 10.92 6.76
CA LEU A 274 7.27 10.92 6.42
C LEU A 274 7.09 11.42 4.99
N ALA A 275 6.08 10.89 4.28
CA ALA A 275 5.71 11.39 2.97
C ALA A 275 4.89 12.68 3.09
N GLU A 276 5.10 13.60 2.16
CA GLU A 276 4.36 14.86 2.05
C GLU A 276 2.95 14.63 1.48
N ASN A 277 2.73 13.54 0.73
CA ASN A 277 1.45 13.20 0.11
C ASN A 277 0.94 14.31 -0.83
N GLY A 278 1.87 14.90 -1.60
CA GLY A 278 1.57 15.92 -2.60
C GLY A 278 1.28 15.35 -3.98
N THR A 279 0.37 16.00 -4.70
CA THR A 279 0.02 15.69 -6.11
C THR A 279 1.07 16.12 -7.12
N GLY A 280 2.09 16.89 -6.71
CA GLY A 280 3.21 17.33 -7.55
C GLY A 280 4.51 16.55 -7.27
N ASP A 281 5.62 17.09 -7.77
CA ASP A 281 6.94 16.52 -7.52
C ASP A 281 7.43 16.84 -6.11
N ASN A 282 7.51 15.81 -5.27
CA ASN A 282 8.01 15.92 -3.90
C ASN A 282 9.51 15.63 -3.89
N HIS A 283 10.25 16.39 -3.10
CA HIS A 283 11.72 16.39 -3.10
C HIS A 283 12.23 16.12 -1.68
N TYR A 284 12.97 15.04 -1.53
CA TYR A 284 13.45 14.61 -0.23
C TYR A 284 14.97 14.56 -0.16
N SER A 285 15.48 14.76 1.05
CA SER A 285 16.89 14.53 1.38
C SER A 285 17.04 13.90 2.76
N PHE A 286 18.05 13.03 2.88
CA PHE A 286 18.44 12.42 4.14
C PHE A 286 19.97 12.34 4.22
N GLN A 287 20.54 12.72 5.37
CA GLN A 287 21.97 12.61 5.62
C GLN A 287 22.23 11.45 6.59
N HIS A 288 22.97 10.45 6.12
CA HIS A 288 23.41 9.32 6.96
C HIS A 288 24.86 9.54 7.40
N THR A 289 25.06 9.90 8.67
CA THR A 289 26.39 10.04 9.29
C THR A 289 26.94 8.67 9.63
N ILE A 290 27.96 8.23 8.88
CA ILE A 290 28.59 6.93 9.08
C ILE A 290 30.08 7.02 8.73
N THR A 291 30.92 6.42 9.58
CA THR A 291 32.38 6.37 9.40
C THR A 291 32.83 4.92 9.29
N GLY A 292 34.04 4.68 8.77
CA GLY A 292 34.61 3.33 8.73
C GLY A 292 34.08 2.38 7.64
N PHE A 293 33.50 2.89 6.55
CA PHE A 293 33.11 2.07 5.40
C PHE A 293 34.04 2.27 4.19
N THR A 294 34.14 1.26 3.33
CA THR A 294 34.74 1.39 1.99
C THR A 294 33.67 1.53 0.92
N ARG A 295 32.61 0.72 1.05
CA ARG A 295 31.41 0.69 0.21
C ARG A 295 30.19 0.50 1.08
N LEU A 296 29.09 1.13 0.71
CA LEU A 296 27.77 0.95 1.29
C LEU A 296 26.73 0.75 0.19
N PHE A 297 25.67 0.04 0.55
CA PHE A 297 24.48 -0.14 -0.27
C PHE A 297 23.31 0.57 0.41
N TYR A 298 22.46 1.23 -0.36
CA TYR A 298 21.28 1.94 0.14
C TYR A 298 20.04 1.57 -0.65
N ARG A 299 18.90 1.49 0.03
CA ARG A 299 17.58 1.38 -0.60
C ARG A 299 16.52 2.14 0.19
N LEU A 300 15.43 2.49 -0.46
CA LEU A 300 14.22 2.97 0.19
C LEU A 300 13.26 1.80 0.37
N LYS A 301 12.75 1.67 1.59
CA LYS A 301 11.56 0.89 1.90
C LYS A 301 10.39 1.85 2.01
N ILE A 302 9.56 1.84 0.96
CA ILE A 302 8.41 2.71 0.78
C ILE A 302 7.22 2.02 1.46
N LYS A 303 6.58 2.71 2.41
CA LYS A 303 5.45 2.18 3.16
C LYS A 303 4.19 2.98 2.86
N ASP A 304 3.15 2.28 2.44
CA ASP A 304 1.81 2.82 2.29
C ASP A 304 1.11 2.89 3.67
N MET A 305 0.10 3.75 3.80
CA MET A 305 -0.71 3.91 5.02
C MET A 305 -1.50 2.62 5.36
N ASP A 306 -1.70 1.74 4.38
CA ASP A 306 -2.33 0.42 4.54
C ASP A 306 -1.34 -0.69 4.93
N GLY A 307 -0.07 -0.36 5.13
CA GLY A 307 0.99 -1.28 5.53
C GLY A 307 1.67 -2.03 4.39
N ARG A 308 1.30 -1.80 3.12
CA ARG A 308 2.02 -2.37 1.97
C ARG A 308 3.43 -1.79 1.87
N ILE A 309 4.34 -2.62 1.35
CA ILE A 309 5.76 -2.30 1.27
C ILE A 309 6.27 -2.49 -0.15
N LYS A 310 6.98 -1.47 -0.65
CA LYS A 310 7.73 -1.53 -1.92
C LYS A 310 9.17 -1.10 -1.68
N TYR A 311 10.10 -1.70 -2.41
CA TYR A 311 11.52 -1.33 -2.34
C TYR A 311 11.96 -0.60 -3.61
N SER A 312 12.86 0.38 -3.44
CA SER A 312 13.60 0.96 -4.57
C SER A 312 14.65 -0.02 -5.11
N ALA A 313 15.26 0.33 -6.24
CA ALA A 313 16.56 -0.23 -6.60
C ALA A 313 17.61 0.06 -5.51
N ILE A 314 18.61 -0.81 -5.42
CA ILE A 314 19.74 -0.65 -4.50
C ILE A 314 20.78 0.26 -5.16
N LEU A 315 21.18 1.31 -4.45
CA LEU A 315 22.30 2.17 -4.83
C LEU A 315 23.58 1.72 -4.14
N THR A 316 24.71 1.92 -4.80
CA THR A 316 26.04 1.70 -4.22
C THR A 316 26.74 3.03 -4.03
N VAL A 317 27.33 3.22 -2.85
CA VAL A 317 28.11 4.40 -2.48
C VAL A 317 29.49 3.97 -2.02
N ASP A 318 30.51 4.34 -2.79
CA ASP A 318 31.89 4.18 -2.39
C ASP A 318 32.35 5.39 -1.58
N LYS A 319 33.12 5.14 -0.52
CA LYS A 319 33.70 6.22 0.28
C LYS A 319 34.57 7.09 -0.61
N LYS A 320 34.23 8.37 -0.67
CA LYS A 320 35.06 9.35 -1.37
C LYS A 320 36.37 9.52 -0.59
N THR A 321 37.42 8.90 -1.08
CA THR A 321 38.78 9.18 -0.63
C THR A 321 39.22 10.48 -1.31
N ASP A 322 39.07 11.60 -0.61
CA ASP A 322 39.94 12.73 -0.91
C ASP A 322 41.37 12.21 -0.71
N ALA A 323 42.21 12.37 -1.74
CA ALA A 323 43.60 11.94 -1.61
C ALA A 323 44.18 12.75 -0.47
N LEU A 324 44.68 12.07 0.56
CA LEU A 324 45.19 12.72 1.75
C LEU A 324 46.57 13.27 1.40
N VAL A 325 46.57 14.44 0.75
CA VAL A 325 47.78 15.20 0.40
C VAL A 325 48.05 16.19 1.53
N LYS A 326 49.20 16.06 2.17
CA LYS A 326 49.72 17.06 3.12
C LYS A 326 51.08 17.56 2.65
N ILE A 327 51.34 18.84 2.86
CA ILE A 327 52.63 19.47 2.56
C ILE A 327 53.26 19.88 3.88
N TYR A 328 54.51 19.46 4.09
CA TYR A 328 55.24 19.73 5.32
C TYR A 328 56.72 20.05 5.04
N PRO A 329 57.34 21.02 5.73
CA PRO A 329 56.72 21.97 6.67
C PRO A 329 55.91 23.06 5.94
N MET A 330 55.02 23.74 6.66
CA MET A 330 54.30 24.92 6.20
C MET A 330 54.37 26.00 7.30
N PRO A 331 54.92 27.20 7.05
CA PRO A 331 55.59 27.63 5.82
C PRO A 331 56.88 26.85 5.53
N ILE A 332 57.27 26.80 4.26
CA ILE A 332 58.50 26.16 3.80
C ILE A 332 59.65 27.17 3.99
N THR A 333 60.53 26.87 4.95
CA THR A 333 61.66 27.73 5.33
C THR A 333 63.01 27.23 4.79
N GLN A 334 63.04 26.03 4.22
CA GLN A 334 64.24 25.40 3.64
C GLN A 334 64.07 25.21 2.12
N ASP A 335 65.13 24.75 1.44
CA ASP A 335 65.11 24.45 0.01
C ASP A 335 64.36 23.14 -0.36
N ALA A 336 63.51 22.62 0.53
CA ALA A 336 62.72 21.42 0.26
C ALA A 336 61.41 21.38 1.06
N CYS A 337 60.43 20.66 0.53
CA CYS A 337 59.23 20.25 1.25
C CYS A 337 58.90 18.77 1.00
N SER A 338 58.14 18.17 1.90
CA SER A 338 57.61 16.81 1.77
C SER A 338 56.13 16.86 1.38
N ILE A 339 55.79 16.12 0.33
CA ILE A 339 54.40 15.78 0.00
C ILE A 339 54.11 14.41 0.63
N ILE A 340 53.15 14.35 1.53
CA ILE A 340 52.63 13.08 2.06
C ILE A 340 51.35 12.80 1.29
N SER A 341 51.31 11.70 0.52
CA SER A 341 50.14 11.28 -0.23
C SER A 341 49.85 9.80 -0.05
N ASP A 342 48.59 9.46 0.13
CA ASP A 342 48.08 8.08 0.12
C ASP A 342 47.85 7.53 -1.30
N GLN A 343 48.15 8.32 -2.34
CA GLN A 343 47.98 7.97 -3.74
C GLN A 343 49.26 8.21 -4.54
N PRO A 344 49.49 7.47 -5.65
CA PRO A 344 50.61 7.72 -6.54
C PRO A 344 50.57 9.11 -7.18
N VAL A 345 51.64 9.88 -7.01
CA VAL A 345 51.81 11.22 -7.61
C VAL A 345 52.67 11.10 -8.87
N GLU A 346 52.11 11.51 -10.02
CA GLU A 346 52.78 11.48 -11.31
C GLU A 346 53.69 12.70 -11.48
N GLN A 347 53.23 13.87 -11.04
CA GLN A 347 53.88 15.15 -11.28
C GLN A 347 53.49 16.19 -10.22
N ALA A 348 54.44 17.07 -9.89
CA ALA A 348 54.24 18.27 -9.11
C ALA A 348 54.60 19.51 -9.96
N VAL A 349 53.74 20.52 -9.95
CA VAL A 349 53.94 21.80 -10.65
C VAL A 349 53.63 22.94 -9.70
N LEU A 350 54.48 23.95 -9.68
CA LEU A 350 54.34 25.13 -8.85
C LEU A 350 54.04 26.34 -9.74
N TYR A 351 53.00 27.09 -9.38
CA TYR A 351 52.63 28.34 -10.03
C TYR A 351 52.77 29.51 -9.05
N SER A 352 53.28 30.63 -9.52
CA SER A 352 53.14 31.92 -8.82
C SER A 352 51.68 32.41 -8.88
N MET A 353 51.34 33.40 -8.05
CA MET A 353 49.97 33.92 -7.95
C MET A 353 49.47 34.62 -9.21
N ASP A 354 50.37 35.02 -10.12
CA ASP A 354 50.07 35.54 -11.46
C ASP A 354 49.87 34.43 -12.51
N GLY A 355 49.93 33.16 -12.10
CA GLY A 355 49.68 32.00 -12.96
C GLY A 355 50.89 31.47 -13.73
N ARG A 356 52.08 32.07 -13.56
CA ARG A 356 53.30 31.60 -14.21
C ARG A 356 53.84 30.33 -13.55
N GLU A 357 54.22 29.34 -14.35
CA GLU A 357 54.93 28.15 -13.88
C GLU A 357 56.35 28.53 -13.43
N VAL A 358 56.69 28.18 -12.19
CA VAL A 358 58.00 28.47 -11.58
C VAL A 358 58.80 27.20 -11.25
N PHE A 359 58.14 26.04 -11.18
CA PHE A 359 58.79 24.75 -10.95
C PHE A 359 57.94 23.59 -11.46
N ARG A 360 58.58 22.54 -11.98
CA ARG A 360 57.94 21.29 -12.39
C ARG A 360 58.83 20.11 -12.11
N ARG A 361 58.25 19.02 -11.60
CA ARG A 361 58.95 17.76 -11.36
C ARG A 361 58.06 16.54 -11.63
N LYS A 362 58.57 15.59 -12.41
CA LYS A 362 57.97 14.27 -12.60
C LYS A 362 58.34 13.36 -11.42
N LEU A 363 57.36 12.66 -10.88
CA LEU A 363 57.47 11.86 -9.63
C LEU A 363 57.18 10.37 -9.84
N ASN A 364 57.08 9.91 -11.09
CA ASN A 364 57.03 8.49 -11.48
C ASN A 364 56.01 7.63 -10.71
N ASN A 365 54.87 8.19 -10.31
CA ASN A 365 53.80 7.48 -9.61
C ASN A 365 54.22 6.92 -8.24
N VAL A 366 54.98 7.69 -7.46
CA VAL A 366 55.34 7.34 -6.07
C VAL A 366 54.25 7.80 -5.10
N SER A 367 53.95 7.00 -4.08
CA SER A 367 53.06 7.33 -2.95
C SER A 367 53.83 7.30 -1.63
N GLY A 368 53.23 7.80 -0.54
CA GLY A 368 53.86 7.96 0.77
C GLY A 368 54.47 9.35 0.96
N GLN A 369 55.61 9.44 1.64
CA GLN A 369 56.35 10.69 1.80
C GLN A 369 57.30 10.91 0.63
N ILE A 370 57.11 12.00 -0.11
CA ILE A 370 57.88 12.37 -1.30
C ILE A 370 58.62 13.66 -1.02
N ASN A 371 59.95 13.62 -0.98
CA ASN A 371 60.76 14.81 -0.76
C ASN A 371 60.97 15.59 -2.07
N ILE A 372 60.64 16.89 -2.04
CA ILE A 372 60.71 17.82 -3.16
C ILE A 372 61.70 18.94 -2.83
N PRO A 373 62.98 18.81 -3.24
CA PRO A 373 63.87 19.95 -3.43
C PRO A 373 63.22 21.00 -4.33
N LEU A 374 63.21 22.23 -3.84
CA LEU A 374 62.74 23.42 -4.52
C LEU A 374 63.94 24.23 -5.02
N PRO A 375 63.84 24.90 -6.18
CA PRO A 375 64.88 25.80 -6.65
C PRO A 375 65.01 27.02 -5.73
N ASN A 376 65.99 27.89 -5.98
CA ASN A 376 66.07 29.16 -5.25
C ASN A 376 64.86 30.04 -5.61
N MET A 377 63.95 30.20 -4.66
CA MET A 377 62.66 30.84 -4.84
C MET A 377 62.53 32.05 -3.92
N GLN A 378 61.89 33.11 -4.42
CA GLN A 378 61.56 34.28 -3.62
C GLN A 378 60.48 33.95 -2.57
N ASN A 379 60.52 34.67 -1.45
CA ASN A 379 59.50 34.58 -0.41
C ASN A 379 58.14 35.00 -0.99
N GLY A 380 57.10 34.22 -0.70
CA GLY A 380 55.79 34.45 -1.28
C GLY A 380 54.84 33.27 -1.18
N VAL A 381 53.63 33.47 -1.72
CA VAL A 381 52.58 32.46 -1.81
C VAL A 381 52.62 31.83 -3.20
N PHE A 382 52.50 30.51 -3.27
CA PHE A 382 52.49 29.74 -4.51
C PHE A 382 51.34 28.72 -4.49
N ILE A 383 50.93 28.26 -5.68
CA ILE A 383 49.98 27.16 -5.84
C ILE A 383 50.76 25.91 -6.28
N LEU A 384 50.74 24.87 -5.47
CA LEU A 384 51.23 23.54 -5.83
C LEU A 384 50.09 22.73 -6.43
N GLN A 385 50.24 22.35 -7.69
CA GLN A 385 49.35 21.43 -8.38
C GLN A 385 50.02 20.05 -8.49
N LEU A 386 49.33 19.01 -8.02
CA LEU A 386 49.75 17.63 -8.11
C LEU A 386 48.87 16.88 -9.11
N LYS A 387 49.50 16.19 -10.07
CA LYS A 387 48.83 15.25 -10.96
C LYS A 387 48.85 13.86 -10.32
N LEU A 388 47.67 13.35 -10.02
CA LEU A 388 47.42 11.96 -9.63
C LEU A 388 46.78 11.22 -10.81
N LYS A 389 46.75 9.88 -10.75
CA LYS A 389 46.34 8.99 -11.87
C LYS A 389 45.11 9.48 -12.66
N ASN A 390 44.05 9.94 -11.97
CA ASN A 390 42.79 10.37 -12.58
C ASN A 390 42.32 11.77 -12.14
N LYS A 391 43.15 12.55 -11.45
CA LYS A 391 42.74 13.87 -10.92
C LYS A 391 43.92 14.80 -10.65
N TYR A 392 43.62 16.09 -10.59
CA TYR A 392 44.54 17.10 -10.07
C TYR A 392 44.14 17.50 -8.65
N VAL A 393 45.13 17.71 -7.78
CA VAL A 393 44.94 18.31 -6.45
C VAL A 393 45.77 19.58 -6.39
N THR A 394 45.19 20.66 -5.90
CA THR A 394 45.85 21.97 -5.76
C THR A 394 45.91 22.38 -4.32
N GLU A 395 47.08 22.79 -3.87
CA GLU A 395 47.34 23.25 -2.51
C GLU A 395 48.04 24.60 -2.53
N ARG A 396 47.68 25.47 -1.59
CA ARG A 396 48.38 26.76 -1.42
C ARG A 396 49.57 26.56 -0.49
N ILE A 397 50.74 26.98 -0.92
CA ILE A 397 51.97 26.90 -0.14
C ILE A 397 52.56 28.28 0.10
N VAL A 398 53.29 28.42 1.20
CA VAL A 398 54.00 29.66 1.57
C VAL A 398 55.49 29.34 1.70
N ILE A 399 56.32 30.10 0.99
CA ILE A 399 57.78 30.05 1.10
C ILE A 399 58.24 31.28 1.88
N SER A 400 59.00 31.07 2.94
CA SER A 400 59.52 32.12 3.83
C SER A 400 60.93 31.75 4.28
N ARG A 401 61.92 32.14 3.48
CA ARG A 401 63.36 31.98 3.73
C ARG A 401 63.93 33.13 4.54
#